data_AF-A0A662KLT5-F1
#
_entry.id   AF-A0A662KLT5-F1
#
_cell.length_a   1.000
_cell.length_b   1.000
_cell.length_c   1.000
_cell.angle_alpha   90.00
_cell.angle_beta   90.00
_cell.angle_gamma   90.00
#
_symmetry.space_group_name_H-M   'P 1'
#
loop_
_entity.id
_entity.type
_entity.pdbx_description
1 polymer ?
#
loop_
_entity_poly.entity_id
_entity_poly.type
_entity_poly.pdbx_seq_one_letter_code
_entity_poly.pdbx_strand_id
1 'polypeptide(L)'
;APSPPTIEITKPRCGKIYLWNKEIFPFPLGTIVIGPISIEADASDKDGSIERVEFFVNNVSVFNDTEAPYRYTINEQMFGFCTVKVIAYDDSGMKAEDSTRFFMINFGIVKLD
;
A
#
# COMPACT_ATOMS: atom_id res chain seq x y z
N ALA A 1 21.71 -16.43 12.93
CA ALA A 1 21.82 -15.17 12.16
C ALA A 1 20.44 -14.56 12.14
N PRO A 2 20.31 -13.23 12.21
CA PRO A 2 19.00 -12.57 12.16
C PRO A 2 18.29 -12.94 10.85
N SER A 3 16.96 -13.05 10.88
CA SER A 3 16.14 -13.39 9.71
C SER A 3 15.47 -12.15 9.11
N PRO A 4 15.36 -12.01 7.77
CA PRO A 4 14.68 -10.86 7.18
C PRO A 4 13.21 -10.77 7.62
N PRO A 5 12.63 -9.55 7.64
CA PRO A 5 11.23 -9.38 7.99
C PRO A 5 10.33 -9.92 6.87
N THR A 6 9.04 -10.02 7.13
CA THR A 6 7.98 -10.27 6.13
C THR A 6 7.13 -9.02 5.95
N ILE A 7 6.57 -8.84 4.76
CA ILE A 7 5.63 -7.77 4.44
C ILE A 7 4.61 -8.28 3.41
N GLU A 8 3.35 -7.91 3.58
CA GLU A 8 2.27 -8.20 2.63
C GLU A 8 1.33 -7.00 2.53
N ILE A 9 1.02 -6.56 1.31
CA ILE A 9 -0.03 -5.59 1.05
C ILE A 9 -1.38 -6.32 1.19
N THR A 10 -2.09 -6.05 2.28
CA THR A 10 -3.40 -6.64 2.55
C THR A 10 -4.54 -5.86 1.88
N LYS A 11 -4.27 -4.61 1.46
CA LYS A 11 -5.19 -3.80 0.67
C LYS A 11 -4.46 -2.80 -0.24
N PRO A 12 -4.88 -2.62 -1.50
CA PRO A 12 -5.97 -3.32 -2.18
C PRO A 12 -5.59 -4.75 -2.58
N ARG A 13 -6.53 -5.68 -2.44
CA ARG A 13 -6.35 -7.09 -2.83
C ARG A 13 -6.41 -7.24 -4.35
N CYS A 14 -5.65 -8.21 -4.87
CA CYS A 14 -5.71 -8.59 -6.28
C CYS A 14 -7.11 -9.09 -6.64
N GLY A 15 -7.59 -8.70 -7.82
CA GLY A 15 -8.84 -9.21 -8.38
C GLY A 15 -10.10 -8.60 -7.75
N LYS A 16 -10.05 -7.34 -7.33
CA LYS A 16 -11.16 -6.65 -6.62
C LYS A 16 -11.51 -5.31 -7.26
N ILE A 17 -12.76 -4.91 -7.08
CA ILE A 17 -13.22 -3.54 -7.33
C ILE A 17 -13.39 -2.82 -5.99
N TYR A 18 -12.78 -1.64 -5.88
CA TYR A 18 -12.95 -0.72 -4.77
C TYR A 18 -13.68 0.56 -5.22
N LEU A 19 -14.69 0.96 -4.48
CA LEU A 19 -15.37 2.26 -4.62
C LEU A 19 -15.25 3.02 -3.30
N TRP A 20 -14.68 4.22 -3.30
CA TRP A 20 -14.47 5.05 -2.11
C TRP A 20 -13.88 4.25 -0.93
N ASN A 21 -12.73 3.62 -1.16
CA ASN A 21 -12.00 2.77 -0.20
C ASN A 21 -12.72 1.47 0.24
N LYS A 22 -13.94 1.21 -0.23
CA LYS A 22 -14.71 0.01 0.11
C LYS A 22 -14.57 -1.04 -0.98
N GLU A 23 -14.18 -2.26 -0.61
CA GLU A 23 -14.25 -3.42 -1.51
C GLU A 23 -15.72 -3.75 -1.80
N ILE A 24 -16.09 -3.86 -3.08
CA ILE A 24 -17.48 -4.12 -3.47
C ILE A 24 -17.64 -5.48 -4.15
N PHE A 25 -16.80 -5.81 -5.15
CA PHE A 25 -16.98 -7.02 -5.97
C PHE A 25 -15.65 -7.69 -6.36
N PRO A 26 -15.64 -9.02 -6.56
CA PRO A 26 -14.54 -9.69 -7.23
C PRO A 26 -14.50 -9.34 -8.73
N PHE A 27 -13.31 -9.18 -9.26
CA PHE A 27 -13.03 -8.91 -10.67
C PHE A 27 -11.75 -9.66 -11.07
N PRO A 28 -11.83 -10.89 -11.60
CA PRO A 28 -10.65 -11.74 -11.80
C PRO A 28 -9.68 -11.24 -12.90
N LEU A 29 -10.01 -10.13 -13.58
CA LEU A 29 -9.18 -9.54 -14.64
C LEU A 29 -8.22 -8.46 -14.12
N GLY A 30 -8.22 -8.17 -12.82
CA GLY A 30 -7.31 -7.21 -12.19
C GLY A 30 -7.96 -6.48 -11.02
N THR A 31 -7.29 -5.44 -10.53
CA THR A 31 -7.85 -4.58 -9.47
C THR A 31 -8.20 -3.20 -10.04
N ILE A 32 -9.41 -2.74 -9.76
CA ILE A 32 -9.91 -1.41 -10.15
C ILE A 32 -10.25 -0.64 -8.87
N VAL A 33 -9.79 0.60 -8.79
CA VAL A 33 -10.06 1.51 -7.68
C VAL A 33 -10.70 2.78 -8.22
N ILE A 34 -11.85 3.16 -7.68
CA ILE A 34 -12.53 4.42 -7.99
C ILE A 34 -12.68 5.23 -6.70
N GLY A 35 -12.07 6.41 -6.67
CA GLY A 35 -11.99 7.27 -5.49
C GLY A 35 -10.75 7.03 -4.63
N PRO A 36 -10.70 7.59 -3.41
CA PRO A 36 -9.57 7.42 -2.50
C PRO A 36 -9.43 5.95 -2.06
N ILE A 37 -8.21 5.54 -1.75
CA ILE A 37 -7.90 4.18 -1.32
C ILE A 37 -6.83 4.17 -0.24
N SER A 38 -7.08 3.41 0.83
CA SER A 38 -6.07 3.09 1.83
C SER A 38 -5.27 1.88 1.34
N ILE A 39 -3.96 2.06 1.28
CA ILE A 39 -2.98 0.99 1.22
C ILE A 39 -2.74 0.52 2.65
N GLU A 40 -2.95 -0.77 2.88
CA GLU A 40 -2.74 -1.41 4.18
C GLU A 40 -1.73 -2.53 3.99
N ALA A 41 -0.77 -2.63 4.91
CA ALA A 41 0.25 -3.66 4.86
C ALA A 41 0.52 -4.25 6.25
N ASP A 42 0.74 -5.56 6.29
CA ASP A 42 1.09 -6.29 7.50
C ASP A 42 2.57 -6.67 7.42
N ALA A 43 3.35 -6.24 8.41
CA ALA A 43 4.77 -6.54 8.52
C ALA A 43 5.05 -7.29 9.82
N SER A 44 5.98 -8.23 9.78
CA SER A 44 6.45 -8.92 10.99
C SER A 44 7.89 -9.36 10.87
N ASP A 45 8.59 -9.36 11.99
CA ASP A 45 9.91 -9.97 12.12
C ASP A 45 9.83 -11.03 13.22
N LYS A 46 10.40 -12.20 12.97
CA LYS A 46 10.33 -13.35 13.88
C LYS A 46 11.35 -13.24 15.01
N ASP A 47 12.50 -12.63 14.76
CA ASP A 47 13.61 -12.53 15.71
C ASP A 47 14.07 -11.10 16.01
N GLY A 48 13.40 -10.11 15.42
CA GLY A 48 13.58 -8.68 15.70
C GLY A 48 12.26 -7.91 15.79
N SER A 49 12.35 -6.62 15.48
CA SER A 49 11.23 -5.69 15.40
C SER A 49 11.24 -4.92 14.09
N ILE A 50 10.06 -4.51 13.60
CA ILE A 50 9.93 -3.67 12.43
C ILE A 50 10.17 -2.21 12.84
N GLU A 51 11.21 -1.57 12.29
CA GLU A 51 11.49 -0.16 12.51
C GLU A 51 10.49 0.74 11.76
N ARG A 52 10.20 0.41 10.50
CA ARG A 52 9.23 1.16 9.67
C ARG A 52 8.77 0.36 8.45
N VAL A 53 7.64 0.78 7.90
CA VAL A 53 7.19 0.45 6.55
C VAL A 53 7.19 1.71 5.68
N GLU A 54 7.98 1.70 4.62
CA GLU A 54 8.04 2.79 3.65
C GLU A 54 7.10 2.51 2.48
N PHE A 55 6.25 3.49 2.16
CA PHE A 55 5.28 3.42 1.08
C PHE A 55 5.77 4.20 -0.12
N PHE A 56 5.63 3.59 -1.30
CA PHE A 56 5.95 4.19 -2.59
C PHE A 56 4.72 4.15 -3.50
N VAL A 57 4.47 5.25 -4.20
CA VAL A 57 3.45 5.36 -5.25
C VAL A 57 4.15 5.76 -6.54
N ASN A 58 4.04 4.92 -7.57
CA ASN A 58 4.72 5.10 -8.85
C ASN A 58 6.23 5.41 -8.71
N ASN A 59 6.92 4.62 -7.87
CA ASN A 59 8.34 4.73 -7.53
C ASN A 59 8.74 5.99 -6.74
N VAL A 60 7.80 6.83 -6.31
CA VAL A 60 8.07 7.97 -5.44
C VAL A 60 7.78 7.56 -3.99
N SER A 61 8.74 7.77 -3.07
CA SER A 61 8.51 7.58 -1.64
C SER A 61 7.54 8.64 -1.14
N VAL A 62 6.43 8.22 -0.53
CA VAL A 62 5.34 9.10 -0.11
C VAL A 62 5.14 9.13 1.40
N PHE A 63 5.53 8.06 2.11
CA PHE A 63 5.34 7.97 3.55
C PHE A 63 6.26 6.92 4.18
N ASN A 64 6.73 7.20 5.40
CA ASN A 64 7.44 6.25 6.24
C ASN A 64 6.60 6.08 7.52
N ASP A 65 5.96 4.92 7.67
CA ASP A 65 5.11 4.61 8.80
C ASP A 65 5.88 3.80 9.84
N THR A 66 6.02 4.33 11.05
CA THR A 66 6.78 3.71 12.14
C THR A 66 5.89 2.97 13.14
N GLU A 67 4.56 3.01 12.97
CA GLU A 67 3.62 2.45 13.94
C GLU A 67 2.57 1.55 13.26
N ALA A 68 2.47 0.30 13.70
CA ALA A 68 1.40 -0.59 13.22
C ALA A 68 0.03 -0.14 13.79
N PRO A 69 -1.07 -0.26 13.02
CA PRO A 69 -1.17 -0.86 11.68
C PRO A 69 -0.64 0.06 10.58
N TYR A 70 0.22 -0.47 9.70
CA TYR A 70 0.89 0.32 8.67
C TYR A 70 -0.03 0.70 7.52
N ARG A 71 -0.23 2.01 7.32
CA ARG A 71 -1.25 2.50 6.37
C ARG A 71 -0.85 3.80 5.69
N TYR A 72 -1.15 3.90 4.41
CA TYR A 72 -1.08 5.15 3.65
C TYR A 72 -2.32 5.31 2.78
N THR A 73 -2.90 6.51 2.70
CA THR A 73 -4.09 6.74 1.87
C THR A 73 -3.74 7.59 0.65
N ILE A 74 -4.00 7.04 -0.53
CA ILE A 74 -3.91 7.77 -1.80
C ILE A 74 -5.20 8.57 -1.96
N ASN A 75 -5.08 9.90 -1.88
CA ASN A 75 -6.19 10.84 -1.97
C ASN A 75 -6.04 11.83 -3.13
N GLU A 76 -4.88 11.86 -3.77
CA GLU A 76 -4.53 12.75 -4.86
C GLU A 76 -5.23 12.34 -6.17
N GLN A 77 -5.44 13.31 -7.05
CA GLN A 77 -5.98 13.05 -8.38
C GLN A 77 -5.06 12.07 -9.13
N MET A 78 -5.63 10.97 -9.63
CA MET A 78 -4.89 9.93 -10.34
C MET A 78 -5.78 9.24 -11.37
N PHE A 79 -5.24 9.05 -12.57
CA PHE A 79 -5.92 8.30 -13.62
C PHE A 79 -4.93 7.36 -14.31
N GLY A 80 -5.26 6.07 -14.37
CA GLY A 80 -4.45 5.06 -15.02
C GLY A 80 -3.91 4.01 -14.06
N PHE A 81 -2.89 3.27 -14.50
CA PHE A 81 -2.25 2.28 -13.64
C PHE A 81 -1.42 2.95 -12.55
N CYS A 82 -1.68 2.57 -11.30
CA CYS A 82 -0.91 2.89 -10.12
C CYS A 82 -0.12 1.66 -9.69
N THR A 83 1.18 1.80 -9.46
CA THR A 83 1.99 0.78 -8.78
C THR A 83 2.30 1.28 -7.38
N VAL A 84 1.92 0.48 -6.39
CA VAL A 84 2.27 0.69 -4.99
C VAL A 84 3.31 -0.34 -4.60
N LYS A 85 4.37 0.12 -3.95
CA LYS A 85 5.38 -0.74 -3.32
C LYS A 85 5.48 -0.37 -1.84
N VAL A 86 5.58 -1.38 -0.99
CA VAL A 86 5.89 -1.22 0.44
C VAL A 86 7.20 -1.90 0.75
N ILE A 87 8.02 -1.31 1.62
CA ILE A 87 9.27 -1.88 2.09
C ILE A 87 9.27 -1.87 3.62
N ALA A 88 9.33 -3.03 4.25
CA ALA A 88 9.57 -3.16 5.68
C ALA A 88 11.07 -3.16 5.96
N TYR A 89 11.51 -2.39 6.95
CA TYR A 89 12.88 -2.39 7.48
C TYR A 89 12.84 -2.88 8.92
N ASP A 90 13.72 -3.82 9.28
CA ASP A 90 13.88 -4.30 10.66
C ASP A 90 15.00 -3.59 11.42
N ASP A 91 15.09 -3.88 12.72
CA ASP A 91 16.11 -3.34 13.66
C ASP A 91 17.53 -3.86 13.44
N SER A 92 17.69 -4.82 12.53
CA SER A 92 18.96 -5.39 12.08
C SER A 92 19.40 -4.85 10.72
N GLY A 93 18.64 -3.91 10.14
CA GLY A 93 18.89 -3.28 8.85
C GLY A 93 18.58 -4.17 7.63
N MET A 94 17.91 -5.30 7.81
CA MET A 94 17.39 -6.11 6.69
C MET A 94 16.01 -5.60 6.26
N LYS A 95 15.57 -6.06 5.09
CA LYS A 95 14.34 -5.58 4.46
C LYS A 95 13.62 -6.65 3.68
N ALA A 96 12.31 -6.46 3.56
CA ALA A 96 11.45 -7.16 2.61
C ALA A 96 10.54 -6.15 1.92
N GLU A 97 10.08 -6.49 0.72
CA GLU A 97 9.20 -5.63 -0.06
C GLU A 97 8.04 -6.42 -0.66
N ASP A 98 6.91 -5.73 -0.86
CA ASP A 98 5.77 -6.23 -1.62
C ASP A 98 5.27 -5.12 -2.55
N SER A 99 4.62 -5.49 -3.65
CA SER A 99 4.12 -4.55 -4.65
C SER A 99 2.81 -5.00 -5.27
N THR A 100 1.90 -4.05 -5.45
CA THR A 100 0.63 -4.27 -6.15
C THR A 100 0.45 -3.22 -7.24
N ARG A 101 -0.23 -3.61 -8.32
CA ARG A 101 -0.57 -2.72 -9.43
C ARG A 101 -2.05 -2.81 -9.74
N PHE A 102 -2.70 -1.66 -9.82
CA PHE A 102 -4.13 -1.57 -10.08
C PHE A 102 -4.46 -0.38 -10.98
N PHE A 103 -5.61 -0.43 -11.65
CA PHE A 103 -6.12 0.71 -12.39
C PHE A 103 -6.89 1.62 -11.43
N MET A 104 -6.60 2.91 -11.44
CA MET A 104 -7.17 3.89 -10.54
C MET A 104 -7.83 5.03 -11.29
N ILE A 105 -9.01 5.45 -10.80
CA ILE A 105 -9.69 6.68 -11.17
C ILE A 105 -10.00 7.42 -9.87
N ASN A 106 -9.20 8.43 -9.53
CA ASN A 106 -9.46 9.32 -8.41
C ASN A 106 -9.44 10.76 -8.88
N PHE A 107 -10.50 11.50 -8.55
CA PHE A 107 -10.63 12.91 -8.90
C PHE A 107 -9.94 13.85 -7.91
N GLY A 108 -9.39 13.29 -6.83
CA GLY A 108 -8.78 14.07 -5.75
C GLY A 108 -9.84 14.69 -4.82
N ILE A 109 -9.39 15.18 -3.66
CA ILE A 109 -10.20 16.12 -2.88
C ILE A 109 -10.12 17.47 -3.59
N VAL A 110 -11.23 17.89 -4.20
CA VAL A 110 -11.36 19.27 -4.70
C VAL A 110 -11.46 20.16 -3.46
N LYS A 111 -10.40 20.92 -3.16
CA LYS A 111 -10.53 22.05 -2.25
C LYS A 111 -11.37 23.11 -2.97
N LEU A 112 -12.53 23.41 -2.40
CA LEU A 112 -13.27 24.61 -2.75
C LEU A 112 -12.62 25.73 -1.93
N ASP A 113 -11.68 26.43 -2.56
CA ASP A 113 -11.14 27.68 -2.04
C ASP A 113 -12.19 28.80 -2.19
#